data_AF-A0A9Q1AGK0-F1
#
_entry.id   AF-A0A9Q1AGK0-F1
#
_cell.length_a   1.000
_cell.length_b   1.000
_cell.length_c   1.000
_cell.angle_alpha   90.00
_cell.angle_beta   90.00
_cell.angle_gamma   90.00
#
_symmetry.space_group_name_H-M   'P 1'
#
loop_
_entity.id
_entity.type
_entity.pdbx_description
1 polymer ?
#
loop_
_entity_poly.entity_id
_entity_poly.type
_entity_poly.pdbx_seq_one_letter_code
_entity_poly.pdbx_strand_id
1 'polypeptide(L)'
;MKNATLTFGEDGNLVLADAGGRIAWQTNTANKGVVGFEVLPNGNMVLHDSKGNFIWQSFDSPTDTILVGQSLRVGGATRLVSRASQNENSDGAYSLVMESKRLVMYYKSPNSLKQYLYYTFAPSQDRLQNATLNYNPDPYDDSASEVTFDLSSGGWSVHARPKFNATLSFLRIGIDGNLRIYSYNNKVDYMAWDVAFTLFSRDGFPESECQLPERCGKFGLCEDSQCVACPLPGGLLGWSKNCEPVKPPACGSKNFYYYKLEGVDHSMSKYAGGSGPVKEDECGRKCSSDCKCMGYFYNKETSKCSIAYDLQTLTKVSNSTHVGYIKAPKK
;
A
#
# COMPACT_ATOMS: atom_id res chain seq x y z
N MET A 1 -0.08 -10.73 -26.09
CA MET A 1 -0.95 -11.78 -26.65
C MET A 1 -1.78 -11.14 -27.74
N LYS A 2 -1.62 -11.53 -29.02
CA LYS A 2 -2.54 -11.14 -30.10
C LYS A 2 -3.53 -12.29 -30.28
N ASN A 3 -4.82 -11.99 -30.48
CA ASN A 3 -5.91 -12.97 -30.67
C ASN A 3 -6.08 -13.98 -29.52
N ALA A 4 -6.07 -13.50 -28.28
CA ALA A 4 -6.45 -14.33 -27.13
C ALA A 4 -7.98 -14.43 -27.01
N THR A 5 -8.48 -15.55 -26.51
CA THR A 5 -9.92 -15.80 -26.31
C THR A 5 -10.21 -16.18 -24.87
N LEU A 6 -11.26 -15.59 -24.30
CA LEU A 6 -11.86 -16.02 -23.06
C LEU A 6 -13.08 -16.88 -23.41
N THR A 7 -13.08 -18.15 -23.01
CA THR A 7 -14.10 -19.12 -23.38
C THR A 7 -14.68 -19.78 -22.14
N PHE A 8 -16.01 -19.81 -22.05
CA PHE A 8 -16.73 -20.63 -21.09
C PHE A 8 -17.03 -21.98 -21.73
N GLY A 9 -16.38 -23.03 -21.25
CA GLY A 9 -16.47 -24.38 -21.81
C GLY A 9 -17.71 -25.14 -21.33
N GLU A 10 -18.11 -26.16 -22.10
CA GLU A 10 -19.20 -27.07 -21.74
C GLU A 10 -18.92 -27.87 -20.46
N ASP A 11 -17.65 -28.01 -20.08
CA ASP A 11 -17.21 -28.59 -18.81
C ASP A 11 -17.40 -27.64 -17.61
N GLY A 12 -17.88 -26.41 -17.84
CA GLY A 12 -18.09 -25.41 -16.80
C GLY A 12 -16.83 -24.66 -16.38
N ASN A 13 -15.74 -24.75 -17.15
CA ASN A 13 -14.50 -24.03 -16.89
C ASN A 13 -14.44 -22.73 -17.71
N LEU A 14 -13.95 -21.65 -17.10
CA LEU A 14 -13.68 -20.40 -17.81
C LEU A 14 -12.17 -20.30 -18.08
N VAL A 15 -11.79 -20.24 -19.36
CA VAL A 15 -10.40 -20.39 -19.81
C VAL A 15 -9.99 -19.20 -20.68
N LEU A 16 -8.85 -18.60 -20.35
CA LEU A 16 -8.15 -17.62 -21.19
C LEU A 16 -6.98 -18.31 -21.89
N ALA A 17 -7.02 -18.38 -23.22
CA ALA A 17 -5.96 -18.97 -24.03
C ALA A 17 -5.43 -17.99 -25.08
N ASP A 18 -4.15 -18.14 -25.46
CA ASP A 18 -3.60 -17.43 -26.60
C ASP A 18 -4.04 -18.07 -27.94
N ALA A 19 -3.68 -17.43 -29.06
CA ALA A 19 -4.09 -17.88 -30.39
C ALA A 19 -3.60 -19.30 -30.76
N GLY A 20 -2.58 -19.81 -30.07
CA GLY A 20 -2.07 -21.17 -30.25
C GLY A 20 -2.77 -22.20 -29.37
N GLY A 21 -3.79 -21.80 -28.61
CA GLY A 21 -4.51 -22.65 -27.66
C GLY A 21 -3.76 -22.86 -26.33
N ARG A 22 -2.65 -22.16 -26.09
CA ARG A 22 -1.94 -22.26 -24.81
C ARG A 22 -2.70 -21.49 -23.74
N ILE A 23 -3.07 -22.19 -22.68
CA ILE A 23 -3.80 -21.63 -21.55
C ILE A 23 -2.89 -20.64 -20.80
N ALA A 24 -3.34 -19.39 -20.70
CA ALA A 24 -2.71 -18.35 -19.91
C ALA A 24 -3.29 -18.29 -18.48
N TRP A 25 -4.59 -18.56 -18.34
CA TRP A 25 -5.30 -18.56 -17.06
C TRP A 25 -6.61 -19.36 -17.16
N GLN A 26 -7.10 -19.91 -16.04
CA GLN A 26 -8.40 -20.57 -15.95
C GLN A 26 -8.94 -20.60 -14.51
N THR A 27 -10.26 -20.76 -14.35
CA THR A 27 -10.94 -20.84 -13.03
C THR A 27 -10.75 -22.16 -12.30
N ASN A 28 -10.32 -23.22 -13.01
CA ASN A 28 -10.21 -24.59 -12.49
C ASN A 28 -11.55 -25.12 -11.95
N THR A 29 -12.63 -24.87 -12.69
CA THR A 29 -14.00 -25.30 -12.34
C THR A 29 -14.55 -26.43 -13.22
N ALA A 30 -13.71 -26.98 -14.10
CA ALA A 30 -14.07 -28.11 -14.96
C ALA A 30 -14.73 -29.24 -14.16
N ASN A 31 -15.90 -29.66 -14.62
CA ASN A 31 -16.74 -30.73 -14.06
C ASN A 31 -17.16 -30.53 -12.59
N LYS A 32 -17.15 -29.29 -12.09
CA LYS A 32 -17.62 -28.96 -10.73
C LYS A 32 -19.12 -28.64 -10.64
N GLY A 33 -19.88 -28.83 -11.72
CA GLY A 33 -21.32 -28.57 -11.77
C GLY A 33 -21.69 -27.11 -12.01
N VAL A 34 -20.77 -26.33 -12.62
CA VAL A 34 -21.07 -24.97 -13.09
C VAL A 34 -22.04 -25.04 -14.27
N VAL A 35 -23.10 -24.25 -14.22
CA VAL A 35 -24.12 -24.19 -15.28
C VAL A 35 -24.27 -22.80 -15.89
N GLY A 36 -23.64 -21.78 -15.29
CA GLY A 36 -23.77 -20.40 -15.75
C GLY A 36 -22.57 -19.54 -15.40
N PHE A 37 -22.40 -18.50 -16.21
CA PHE A 37 -21.42 -17.43 -16.08
C PHE A 37 -22.16 -16.10 -16.12
N GLU A 38 -21.96 -15.26 -15.12
CA GLU A 38 -22.61 -13.95 -15.00
C GLU A 38 -21.64 -12.90 -14.49
N VAL A 39 -21.84 -11.65 -14.92
CA VAL A 39 -21.25 -10.47 -14.29
C VAL A 39 -22.38 -9.73 -13.57
N LEU A 40 -22.34 -9.75 -12.24
CA LEU A 40 -23.35 -9.12 -11.39
C LEU A 40 -23.25 -7.59 -11.48
N PRO A 41 -24.33 -6.84 -11.12
CA PRO A 41 -24.33 -5.37 -11.16
C PRO A 41 -23.24 -4.69 -10.32
N ASN A 42 -22.72 -5.37 -9.29
CA ASN A 42 -21.61 -4.88 -8.47
C ASN A 42 -20.22 -5.18 -9.07
N GLY A 43 -20.15 -5.76 -10.27
CA GLY A 43 -18.92 -6.13 -10.96
C GLY A 43 -18.35 -7.49 -10.56
N ASN A 44 -19.00 -8.24 -9.66
CA ASN A 44 -18.57 -9.59 -9.34
C ASN A 44 -18.85 -10.52 -10.52
N MET A 45 -17.80 -11.16 -11.02
CA MET A 45 -17.90 -12.15 -12.10
C MET A 45 -17.99 -13.52 -11.46
N VAL A 46 -19.08 -14.24 -11.67
CA VAL A 46 -19.40 -15.47 -10.95
C VAL A 46 -19.61 -16.64 -11.90
N LEU A 47 -19.19 -17.83 -11.45
CA LEU A 47 -19.58 -19.12 -12.00
C LEU A 47 -20.45 -19.81 -10.95
N HIS A 48 -21.67 -20.19 -11.33
CA HIS A 48 -22.65 -20.72 -10.38
C HIS A 48 -23.21 -22.08 -10.78
N ASP A 49 -23.68 -22.83 -9.78
CA ASP A 49 -24.37 -24.11 -9.95
C ASP A 49 -25.87 -23.90 -10.28
N SER A 50 -26.59 -25.01 -10.49
CA SER A 50 -28.03 -24.99 -10.79
C SER A 50 -28.91 -24.54 -9.62
N LYS A 51 -28.34 -24.42 -8.42
CA LYS A 51 -29.01 -23.90 -7.21
C LYS A 51 -28.67 -22.43 -6.97
N GLY A 52 -27.83 -21.82 -7.82
CA GLY A 52 -27.36 -20.44 -7.69
C GLY A 52 -26.20 -20.26 -6.72
N ASN A 53 -25.58 -21.33 -6.21
CA ASN A 53 -24.38 -21.21 -5.37
C ASN A 53 -23.17 -20.84 -6.23
N PHE A 54 -22.34 -19.93 -5.75
CA PHE A 54 -21.10 -19.57 -6.42
C PHE A 54 -20.06 -20.68 -6.24
N ILE A 55 -19.60 -21.24 -7.36
CA ILE A 55 -18.49 -22.19 -7.42
C ILE A 55 -17.16 -21.43 -7.55
N TRP A 56 -17.18 -20.30 -8.25
CA TRP A 56 -16.05 -19.39 -8.37
C TRP A 56 -16.57 -17.95 -8.47
N GLN A 57 -15.81 -16.99 -7.95
CA GLN A 57 -16.12 -15.57 -8.08
C GLN A 57 -14.84 -14.74 -8.16
N SER A 58 -14.85 -13.66 -8.96
CA SER A 58 -13.70 -12.76 -9.09
C SER A 58 -13.39 -12.01 -7.80
N PHE A 59 -14.40 -11.82 -6.94
CA PHE A 59 -14.23 -11.14 -5.65
C PHE A 59 -13.29 -11.86 -4.69
N ASP A 60 -13.06 -13.17 -4.86
CA ASP A 60 -12.10 -13.95 -4.07
C ASP A 60 -10.66 -13.85 -4.60
N SER A 61 -10.41 -13.04 -5.63
CA SER A 61 -9.08 -12.78 -6.21
C SER A 61 -8.90 -11.30 -6.57
N PRO A 62 -8.91 -10.39 -5.57
CA PRO A 62 -8.71 -8.97 -5.80
C PRO A 62 -7.30 -8.66 -6.32
N THR A 63 -7.16 -7.48 -6.93
CA THR A 63 -5.89 -6.98 -7.50
C THR A 63 -5.40 -5.77 -6.69
N ASP A 64 -5.37 -4.57 -7.28
CA ASP A 64 -5.07 -3.31 -6.59
C ASP A 64 -6.34 -2.64 -6.02
N THR A 65 -7.51 -3.21 -6.33
CA THR A 65 -8.82 -2.58 -6.16
C THR A 65 -9.78 -3.50 -5.41
N ILE A 66 -10.62 -2.92 -4.56
CA ILE A 66 -11.79 -3.55 -3.95
C ILE A 66 -13.06 -2.77 -4.32
N LEU A 67 -14.11 -3.47 -4.74
CA LEU A 67 -15.38 -2.89 -5.18
C LEU A 67 -16.43 -2.88 -4.05
N VAL A 68 -17.49 -2.08 -4.22
CA VAL A 68 -18.62 -2.07 -3.28
C VAL A 68 -19.22 -3.48 -3.16
N GLY A 69 -19.38 -3.96 -1.93
CA GLY A 69 -19.84 -5.30 -1.58
C GLY A 69 -18.74 -6.37 -1.57
N GLN A 70 -17.52 -6.05 -1.98
CA GLN A 70 -16.37 -6.95 -1.89
C GLN A 70 -15.69 -6.82 -0.52
N SER A 71 -15.14 -7.94 -0.02
CA SER A 71 -14.41 -7.97 1.25
C SER A 71 -13.01 -8.55 1.10
N LEU A 72 -12.04 -7.99 1.83
CA LEU A 72 -10.85 -8.73 2.24
C LEU A 72 -11.23 -9.63 3.43
N ARG A 73 -10.76 -10.87 3.46
CA ARG A 73 -11.16 -11.88 4.45
C ARG A 73 -9.96 -12.66 4.98
N VAL A 74 -9.87 -12.81 6.29
CA VAL A 74 -8.87 -13.70 6.91
C VAL A 74 -9.16 -15.14 6.49
N GLY A 75 -8.17 -15.81 5.89
CA GLY A 75 -8.33 -17.17 5.35
C GLY A 75 -8.82 -17.25 3.90
N GLY A 76 -8.97 -16.11 3.22
CA GLY A 76 -9.27 -16.03 1.78
C GLY A 76 -8.43 -14.96 1.10
N ALA A 77 -9.09 -14.07 0.34
CA ALA A 77 -8.46 -12.89 -0.23
C ALA A 77 -8.07 -11.88 0.86
N THR A 78 -6.79 -11.83 1.22
CA THR A 78 -6.31 -11.01 2.36
C THR A 78 -5.62 -9.71 1.96
N ARG A 79 -5.36 -9.47 0.66
CA ARG A 79 -4.53 -8.33 0.26
C ARG A 79 -4.94 -7.68 -1.05
N LEU A 80 -4.62 -6.40 -1.16
CA LEU A 80 -4.52 -5.67 -2.42
C LEU A 80 -3.05 -5.40 -2.72
N VAL A 81 -2.65 -5.46 -3.98
CA VAL A 81 -1.28 -5.15 -4.43
C VAL A 81 -1.36 -4.11 -5.52
N SER A 82 -0.62 -3.01 -5.37
CA SER A 82 -0.59 -1.93 -6.36
C SER A 82 -0.11 -2.44 -7.71
N ARG A 83 -0.43 -1.72 -8.78
CA ARG A 83 0.24 -1.96 -10.07
C ARG A 83 1.70 -1.51 -10.03
N ALA A 84 2.52 -2.08 -10.92
CA ALA A 84 3.93 -1.72 -11.06
C ALA A 84 4.10 -0.33 -11.70
N SER A 85 3.26 0.01 -12.67
CA SER A 85 3.21 1.35 -13.27
C SER A 85 1.84 1.63 -13.88
N GLN A 86 1.66 2.84 -14.44
CA GLN A 86 0.43 3.18 -15.15
C GLN A 86 0.17 2.29 -16.38
N ASN A 87 1.25 1.81 -17.01
CA ASN A 87 1.20 1.04 -18.26
C ASN A 87 1.40 -0.47 -18.05
N GLU A 88 1.85 -0.88 -16.86
CA GLU A 88 2.13 -2.28 -16.53
C GLU A 88 1.21 -2.75 -15.41
N ASN A 89 0.28 -3.65 -15.74
CA ASN A 89 -0.67 -4.24 -14.81
C ASN A 89 -0.10 -5.43 -14.01
N SER A 90 1.22 -5.52 -13.86
CA SER A 90 1.86 -6.49 -12.96
C SER A 90 1.88 -5.97 -11.52
N ASP A 91 2.05 -6.88 -10.56
CA ASP A 91 2.24 -6.55 -9.15
C ASP A 91 3.40 -5.57 -8.94
N GLY A 92 3.10 -4.46 -8.27
CA GLY A 92 4.03 -3.41 -7.90
C GLY A 92 4.59 -3.59 -6.49
N ALA A 93 5.14 -2.50 -5.95
CA ALA A 93 5.86 -2.53 -4.69
C ALA A 93 4.96 -2.42 -3.45
N TYR A 94 3.75 -1.85 -3.58
CA TYR A 94 2.90 -1.52 -2.43
C TYR A 94 1.78 -2.54 -2.25
N SER A 95 1.42 -2.84 -1.00
CA SER A 95 0.29 -3.72 -0.70
C SER A 95 -0.45 -3.29 0.55
N LEU A 96 -1.77 -3.45 0.53
CA LEU A 96 -2.65 -3.38 1.70
C LEU A 96 -2.97 -4.82 2.13
N VAL A 97 -2.65 -5.19 3.37
CA VAL A 97 -2.75 -6.57 3.86
C VAL A 97 -3.59 -6.61 5.12
N MET A 98 -4.62 -7.45 5.10
CA MET A 98 -5.39 -7.82 6.28
C MET A 98 -4.66 -8.90 7.06
N GLU A 99 -4.23 -8.54 8.25
CA GLU A 99 -3.73 -9.47 9.25
C GLU A 99 -4.83 -9.78 10.26
N SER A 100 -4.60 -10.77 11.13
CA SER A 100 -5.61 -11.23 12.09
C SER A 100 -6.11 -10.16 13.06
N LYS A 101 -5.36 -9.08 13.29
CA LYS A 101 -5.70 -8.04 14.28
C LYS A 101 -5.57 -6.61 13.77
N ARG A 102 -5.15 -6.43 12.51
CA ARG A 102 -4.88 -5.10 11.96
C ARG A 102 -4.89 -5.16 10.44
N LEU A 103 -5.10 -4.00 9.85
CA LEU A 103 -4.91 -3.77 8.43
C LEU A 103 -3.60 -2.98 8.27
N VAL A 104 -2.76 -3.40 7.34
CA VAL A 104 -1.37 -2.94 7.27
C VAL A 104 -0.98 -2.60 5.84
N MET A 105 -0.25 -1.50 5.65
CA MET A 105 0.35 -1.16 4.37
C MET A 105 1.85 -1.46 4.39
N TYR A 106 2.27 -2.23 3.40
CA TYR A 106 3.65 -2.69 3.22
C TYR A 106 4.20 -2.19 1.88
N TYR A 107 5.51 -1.94 1.83
CA TYR A 107 6.23 -2.00 0.56
C TYR A 107 7.28 -3.09 0.54
N LYS A 108 7.44 -3.60 -0.67
CA LYS A 108 8.38 -4.64 -1.03
C LYS A 108 9.64 -3.98 -1.56
N SER A 109 10.64 -3.89 -0.68
CA SER A 109 11.94 -3.38 -1.03
C SER A 109 12.64 -4.28 -2.02
N PRO A 110 13.28 -3.74 -3.08
CA PRO A 110 14.21 -4.53 -3.89
C PRO A 110 15.49 -4.90 -3.11
N ASN A 111 15.80 -4.16 -2.04
CA ASN A 111 17.02 -4.31 -1.25
C ASN A 111 16.83 -5.17 0.01
N SER A 112 15.59 -5.54 0.37
CA SER A 112 15.28 -6.35 1.55
C SER A 112 14.26 -7.44 1.23
N LEU A 113 14.51 -8.64 1.75
CA LEU A 113 13.52 -9.74 1.71
C LEU A 113 12.34 -9.49 2.66
N LYS A 114 12.55 -8.68 3.69
CA LYS A 114 11.51 -8.29 4.64
C LYS A 114 10.75 -7.10 4.10
N GLN A 115 9.43 -7.24 3.99
CA GLN A 115 8.52 -6.12 3.75
C GLN A 115 8.58 -5.15 4.93
N TYR A 116 8.64 -3.86 4.65
CA TYR A 116 8.57 -2.84 5.69
C TYR A 116 7.16 -2.27 5.75
N LEU A 117 6.68 -2.19 6.98
CA LEU A 117 5.41 -1.59 7.34
C LEU A 117 5.63 -0.07 7.32
N TYR A 118 4.89 0.63 6.47
CA TYR A 118 4.93 2.10 6.44
C TYR A 118 3.63 2.74 6.92
N TYR A 119 2.57 1.96 7.14
CA TYR A 119 1.36 2.42 7.80
C TYR A 119 0.58 1.24 8.37
N THR A 120 -0.11 1.46 9.49
CA THR A 120 -1.02 0.48 10.08
C THR A 120 -2.28 1.20 10.54
N PHE A 121 -3.43 0.63 10.20
CA PHE A 121 -4.69 1.02 10.80
C PHE A 121 -4.74 0.48 12.23
N ALA A 122 -5.47 1.16 13.11
CA ALA A 122 -5.46 0.91 14.55
C ALA A 122 -5.63 -0.59 14.86
N PRO A 123 -4.81 -1.17 15.74
CA PRO A 123 -4.89 -2.58 16.08
C PRO A 123 -6.22 -2.87 16.79
N SER A 124 -6.94 -3.89 16.32
CA SER A 124 -8.11 -4.42 17.00
C SER A 124 -7.68 -5.33 18.15
N GLN A 125 -8.39 -5.24 19.28
CA GLN A 125 -8.19 -6.21 20.38
C GLN A 125 -8.63 -7.61 19.94
N ASP A 126 -9.72 -7.66 19.17
CA ASP A 126 -10.31 -8.87 18.65
C ASP A 126 -9.72 -9.28 17.30
N ARG A 127 -9.95 -10.55 16.95
CA ARG A 127 -9.55 -11.08 15.65
C ARG A 127 -10.47 -10.51 14.57
N LEU A 128 -9.87 -9.82 13.59
CA LEU A 128 -10.55 -9.38 12.38
C LEU A 128 -11.00 -10.60 11.56
N GLN A 129 -12.21 -10.51 11.02
CA GLN A 129 -12.75 -11.53 10.12
C GLN A 129 -12.68 -11.05 8.67
N ASN A 130 -13.14 -9.82 8.45
CA ASN A 130 -13.15 -9.21 7.13
C ASN A 130 -13.07 -7.68 7.20
N ALA A 131 -12.82 -7.07 6.05
CA ALA A 131 -12.98 -5.65 5.80
C ALA A 131 -13.73 -5.49 4.49
N THR A 132 -14.83 -4.75 4.49
CA THR A 132 -15.75 -4.68 3.35
C THR A 132 -15.89 -3.24 2.90
N LEU A 133 -15.87 -3.01 1.59
CA LEU A 133 -16.22 -1.71 1.03
C LEU A 133 -17.74 -1.65 0.89
N ASN A 134 -18.38 -0.76 1.64
CA ASN A 134 -19.83 -0.61 1.68
C ASN A 134 -20.24 0.70 1.02
N TYR A 135 -21.50 0.71 0.58
CA TYR A 135 -22.21 1.89 0.10
C TYR A 135 -23.51 1.99 0.88
N ASN A 136 -23.79 3.18 1.42
CA ASN A 136 -25.06 3.50 2.04
C ASN A 136 -25.53 4.87 1.53
N PRO A 137 -26.84 5.07 1.27
CA PRO A 137 -27.40 6.41 1.16
C PRO A 137 -27.08 7.22 2.43
N ASP A 138 -26.77 8.50 2.29
CA ASP A 138 -26.55 9.34 3.48
C ASP A 138 -27.89 9.53 4.22
N PRO A 139 -27.93 9.33 5.56
CA PRO A 139 -29.17 9.39 6.32
C PRO A 139 -29.75 10.79 6.48
N TYR A 140 -28.97 11.84 6.19
CA TYR A 140 -29.34 13.24 6.39
C TYR A 140 -29.41 14.05 5.09
N ASP A 141 -28.78 13.57 4.01
CA ASP A 141 -28.76 14.24 2.70
C ASP A 141 -29.04 13.22 1.59
N ASP A 142 -30.27 13.23 1.06
CA ASP A 142 -30.70 12.34 -0.02
C ASP A 142 -29.87 12.48 -1.32
N SER A 143 -29.12 13.57 -1.46
CA SER A 143 -28.20 13.78 -2.59
C SER A 143 -26.81 13.21 -2.35
N ALA A 144 -26.48 12.87 -1.10
CA ALA A 144 -25.18 12.34 -0.71
C ALA A 144 -25.21 10.82 -0.51
N SER A 145 -24.02 10.25 -0.42
CA SER A 145 -23.83 8.85 -0.13
C SER A 145 -22.63 8.67 0.79
N GLU A 146 -22.68 7.66 1.63
CA GLU A 146 -21.55 7.24 2.44
C GLU A 146 -20.90 6.01 1.82
N VAL A 147 -19.60 6.10 1.54
CA VAL A 147 -18.78 4.97 1.11
C VAL A 147 -17.79 4.69 2.21
N THR A 148 -17.85 3.48 2.76
CA THR A 148 -17.04 3.09 3.92
C THR A 148 -16.22 1.85 3.65
N PHE A 149 -15.00 1.79 4.16
CA PHE A 149 -14.23 0.55 4.20
C PHE A 149 -14.11 0.08 5.64
N ASP A 150 -15.03 -0.79 6.04
CA ASP A 150 -15.27 -1.11 7.45
C ASP A 150 -14.60 -2.41 7.85
N LEU A 151 -13.90 -2.38 8.98
CA LEU A 151 -13.45 -3.59 9.67
C LEU A 151 -14.62 -4.26 10.39
N SER A 152 -14.67 -5.59 10.35
CA SER A 152 -15.72 -6.37 11.04
C SER A 152 -15.81 -6.13 12.56
N SER A 153 -14.77 -5.57 13.19
CA SER A 153 -14.75 -5.25 14.62
C SER A 153 -15.31 -3.86 14.96
N GLY A 154 -15.75 -3.07 13.96
CA GLY A 154 -16.39 -1.76 14.18
C GLY A 154 -15.48 -0.67 14.74
N GLY A 155 -14.15 -0.84 14.70
CA GLY A 155 -13.20 0.06 15.34
C GLY A 155 -12.66 1.18 14.44
N TRP A 156 -12.27 0.85 13.21
CA TRP A 156 -11.73 1.79 12.24
C TRP A 156 -12.34 1.56 10.87
N SER A 157 -12.55 2.65 10.15
CA SER A 157 -13.18 2.69 8.83
C SER A 157 -12.64 3.85 8.00
N VAL A 158 -12.39 3.61 6.72
CA VAL A 158 -12.27 4.70 5.75
C VAL A 158 -13.67 5.26 5.54
N HIS A 159 -13.83 6.57 5.52
CA HIS A 159 -15.11 7.21 5.16
C HIS A 159 -14.90 8.19 4.02
N ALA A 160 -15.80 8.13 3.05
CA ALA A 160 -15.99 9.14 2.02
C ALA A 160 -17.46 9.54 1.96
N ARG A 161 -17.73 10.82 1.70
CA ARG A 161 -19.08 11.37 1.58
C ARG A 161 -19.28 12.14 0.26
N PRO A 162 -19.26 11.44 -0.89
CA PRO A 162 -19.60 12.06 -2.17
C PRO A 162 -21.04 12.61 -2.15
N LYS A 163 -21.22 13.79 -2.75
CA LYS A 163 -22.52 14.48 -2.89
C LYS A 163 -23.27 14.04 -4.15
N PHE A 164 -23.31 12.74 -4.38
CA PHE A 164 -24.02 12.10 -5.48
C PHE A 164 -24.15 10.60 -5.18
N ASN A 165 -24.96 9.89 -5.97
CA ASN A 165 -25.04 8.44 -5.88
C ASN A 165 -23.66 7.81 -6.18
N ALA A 166 -23.07 7.23 -5.16
CA ALA A 166 -21.74 6.64 -5.22
C ALA A 166 -21.74 5.10 -5.21
N THR A 167 -22.80 4.46 -5.71
CA THR A 167 -22.84 2.99 -5.84
C THR A 167 -21.70 2.47 -6.71
N LEU A 168 -21.29 3.27 -7.71
CA LEU A 168 -20.11 3.01 -8.54
C LEU A 168 -18.84 3.58 -7.90
N SER A 169 -18.48 3.02 -6.74
CA SER A 169 -17.25 3.36 -6.03
C SER A 169 -16.30 2.18 -5.91
N PHE A 170 -15.01 2.49 -5.81
CA PHE A 170 -14.00 1.50 -5.49
C PHE A 170 -12.89 2.11 -4.64
N LEU A 171 -12.26 1.27 -3.83
CA LEU A 171 -11.06 1.62 -3.07
C LEU A 171 -9.86 0.98 -3.75
N ARG A 172 -8.79 1.75 -3.95
CA ARG A 172 -7.58 1.29 -4.64
C ARG A 172 -6.32 1.71 -3.90
N ILE A 173 -5.34 0.79 -3.85
CA ILE A 173 -3.95 1.12 -3.54
C ILE A 173 -3.23 1.56 -4.82
N GLY A 174 -2.80 2.81 -4.86
CA GLY A 174 -2.15 3.41 -6.02
C GLY A 174 -0.72 2.92 -6.22
N ILE A 175 -0.19 3.18 -7.42
CA ILE A 175 1.23 2.93 -7.75
C ILE A 175 2.19 3.78 -6.92
N ASP A 176 1.67 4.83 -6.28
CA ASP A 176 2.36 5.72 -5.34
C ASP A 176 2.29 5.22 -3.88
N GLY A 177 1.62 4.09 -3.65
CA GLY A 177 1.39 3.53 -2.32
C GLY A 177 0.25 4.18 -1.54
N ASN A 178 -0.46 5.15 -2.11
CA ASN A 178 -1.54 5.82 -1.40
C ASN A 178 -2.86 5.05 -1.56
N LEU A 179 -3.73 5.12 -0.56
CA LEU A 179 -5.03 4.46 -0.56
C LEU A 179 -6.13 5.50 -0.82
N ARG A 180 -6.94 5.28 -1.85
CA ARG A 180 -7.97 6.24 -2.28
C ARG A 180 -9.31 5.58 -2.57
N ILE A 181 -10.39 6.28 -2.30
CA ILE A 181 -11.73 5.95 -2.80
C ILE A 181 -11.99 6.80 -4.03
N TYR A 182 -12.39 6.14 -5.11
CA TYR A 182 -12.84 6.76 -6.34
C TYR A 182 -14.34 6.52 -6.48
N SER A 183 -15.09 7.57 -6.80
CA SER A 183 -16.55 7.50 -6.98
C SER A 183 -16.94 8.08 -8.34
N TYR A 184 -17.76 7.34 -9.09
CA TYR A 184 -18.23 7.77 -10.40
C TYR A 184 -19.59 8.47 -10.29
N ASN A 185 -19.64 9.73 -10.70
CA ASN A 185 -20.87 10.50 -10.83
C ASN A 185 -21.45 10.34 -12.23
N ASN A 186 -22.52 9.54 -12.35
CA ASN A 186 -23.19 9.29 -13.62
C ASN A 186 -24.13 10.43 -14.08
N LYS A 187 -24.19 11.54 -13.35
CA LYS A 187 -25.01 12.72 -13.67
C LYS A 187 -24.24 13.84 -14.36
N VAL A 188 -22.95 13.65 -14.63
CA VAL A 188 -22.11 14.66 -15.27
C VAL A 188 -21.40 14.08 -16.49
N ASP A 189 -21.22 14.91 -17.53
CA ASP A 189 -20.63 14.50 -18.80
C ASP A 189 -19.10 14.68 -18.87
N TYR A 190 -18.50 15.36 -17.88
CA TYR A 190 -17.06 15.59 -17.78
C TYR A 190 -16.59 15.48 -16.32
N MET A 191 -15.35 15.05 -16.11
CA MET A 191 -14.77 14.83 -14.77
C MET A 191 -15.67 13.97 -13.85
N ALA A 192 -16.29 12.94 -14.43
CA ALA A 192 -17.23 12.08 -13.72
C ALA A 192 -16.59 11.26 -12.59
N TRP A 193 -15.27 11.04 -12.62
CA TRP A 193 -14.54 10.40 -11.53
C TRP A 193 -14.08 11.44 -10.51
N ASP A 194 -14.51 11.26 -9.26
CA ASP A 194 -14.04 12.03 -8.12
C ASP A 194 -13.18 11.17 -7.18
N VAL A 195 -12.20 11.80 -6.52
CA VAL A 195 -11.39 11.17 -5.46
C VAL A 195 -12.01 11.55 -4.13
N ALA A 196 -12.98 10.75 -3.70
CA ALA A 196 -13.80 11.05 -2.53
C ALA A 196 -13.06 10.88 -1.18
N PHE A 197 -11.93 10.14 -1.18
CA PHE A 197 -11.04 10.00 -0.02
C PHE A 197 -9.60 9.76 -0.45
N THR A 198 -8.64 10.31 0.30
CA THR A 198 -7.21 10.02 0.19
C THR A 198 -6.62 9.83 1.58
N LEU A 199 -5.94 8.70 1.81
CA LEU A 199 -5.36 8.38 3.12
C LEU A 199 -4.20 9.29 3.49
N PHE A 200 -3.21 9.39 2.59
CA PHE A 200 -2.07 10.28 2.75
C PHE A 200 -2.33 11.56 1.96
N SER A 201 -2.80 12.58 2.63
CA SER A 201 -3.31 13.79 2.03
C SER A 201 -2.40 14.98 2.31
N ARG A 202 -2.52 16.02 1.48
CA ARG A 202 -1.68 17.21 1.59
C ARG A 202 -1.98 18.02 2.85
N ASP A 203 -3.25 18.04 3.26
CA ASP A 203 -3.75 18.66 4.49
C ASP A 203 -3.44 17.84 5.76
N GLY A 204 -2.87 16.64 5.63
CA GLY A 204 -2.42 15.84 6.75
C GLY A 204 -3.52 15.09 7.49
N PHE A 205 -4.73 15.03 6.92
CA PHE A 205 -5.87 14.33 7.50
C PHE A 205 -6.48 13.35 6.47
N PRO A 206 -6.47 12.02 6.74
CA PRO A 206 -6.12 11.38 8.01
C PRO A 206 -4.62 11.28 8.32
N GLU A 207 -3.76 11.35 7.31
CA GLU A 207 -2.31 11.26 7.49
C GLU A 207 -1.58 12.10 6.44
N SER A 208 -0.37 12.58 6.75
CA SER A 208 0.42 13.39 5.81
C SER A 208 1.02 12.55 4.67
N GLU A 209 1.06 13.13 3.47
CA GLU A 209 1.84 12.64 2.34
C GLU A 209 3.31 12.36 2.68
N CYS A 210 3.89 13.03 3.70
CA CYS A 210 5.27 12.76 4.13
C CYS A 210 5.50 11.35 4.68
N GLN A 211 4.43 10.61 5.00
CA GLN A 211 4.52 9.23 5.44
C GLN A 211 4.58 8.22 4.29
N LEU A 212 4.27 8.64 3.06
CA LEU A 212 4.43 7.79 1.88
C LEU A 212 5.92 7.54 1.63
N PRO A 213 6.32 6.27 1.41
CA PRO A 213 7.71 5.92 1.21
C PRO A 213 8.46 6.75 0.18
N GLU A 214 7.89 6.95 -1.00
CA GLU A 214 8.59 7.59 -2.13
C GLU A 214 8.07 9.01 -2.44
N ARG A 215 7.38 9.66 -1.49
CA ARG A 215 6.84 11.02 -1.69
C ARG A 215 7.87 12.03 -2.18
N CYS A 216 9.06 11.99 -1.61
CA CYS A 216 10.20 12.85 -1.96
C CYS A 216 11.32 12.08 -2.67
N GLY A 217 10.96 11.00 -3.37
CA GLY A 217 11.89 10.17 -4.13
C GLY A 217 12.64 9.18 -3.26
N LYS A 218 13.86 8.84 -3.66
CA LYS A 218 14.64 7.76 -3.02
C LYS A 218 15.30 8.19 -1.72
N PHE A 219 15.45 9.49 -1.47
CA PHE A 219 16.02 10.01 -0.22
C PHE A 219 15.81 11.53 -0.04
N GLY A 220 14.61 11.95 0.36
CA GLY A 220 14.29 13.39 0.51
C GLY A 220 13.67 13.72 1.86
N LEU A 221 13.85 14.96 2.33
CA LEU A 221 13.22 15.46 3.55
C LEU A 221 11.88 16.12 3.22
N CYS A 222 10.84 15.70 3.93
CA CYS A 222 9.47 16.16 3.78
C CYS A 222 8.99 16.91 5.03
N GLU A 223 8.36 18.05 4.82
CA GLU A 223 7.74 18.89 5.85
C GLU A 223 6.45 19.49 5.26
N ASP A 224 5.35 19.50 6.01
CA ASP A 224 4.05 20.02 5.57
C ASP A 224 3.62 19.53 4.18
N SER A 225 3.78 18.21 3.95
CA SER A 225 3.47 17.53 2.69
C SER A 225 4.24 18.07 1.48
N GLN A 226 5.41 18.69 1.71
CA GLN A 226 6.29 19.24 0.70
C GLN A 226 7.72 18.71 0.85
N CYS A 227 8.39 18.48 -0.28
CA CYS A 227 9.77 18.05 -0.31
C CYS A 227 10.69 19.27 -0.18
N VAL A 228 11.24 19.49 1.01
CA VAL A 228 11.94 20.72 1.37
C VAL A 228 13.45 20.64 1.20
N ALA A 229 14.03 19.44 1.31
CA ALA A 229 15.48 19.29 1.19
C ALA A 229 15.93 17.90 0.68
N CYS A 230 17.17 17.88 0.21
CA CYS A 230 17.94 16.69 -0.08
C CYS A 230 19.05 16.53 0.96
N PRO A 231 19.04 15.49 1.81
CA PRO A 231 20.09 15.30 2.79
C PRO A 231 21.38 14.82 2.13
N LEU A 232 22.51 15.45 2.45
CA LEU A 232 23.83 15.06 1.98
C LEU A 232 24.84 15.12 3.13
N PRO A 233 26.03 14.50 2.97
CA PRO A 233 27.04 14.52 4.03
C PRO A 233 27.55 15.92 4.40
N GLY A 234 27.42 16.90 3.49
CA GLY A 234 27.77 18.31 3.72
C GLY A 234 26.61 19.19 4.22
N GLY A 235 25.46 18.61 4.53
CA GLY A 235 24.27 19.33 4.98
C GLY A 235 23.05 19.11 4.06
N LEU A 236 22.05 19.97 4.22
CA LEU A 236 20.82 19.91 3.43
C LEU A 236 20.96 20.81 2.19
N LEU A 237 20.69 20.26 1.00
CA LEU A 237 20.53 21.03 -0.23
C LEU A 237 19.06 21.15 -0.60
N GLY A 238 18.75 22.07 -1.54
CA GLY A 238 17.41 22.15 -2.12
C GLY A 238 16.97 20.82 -2.74
N TRP A 239 15.72 20.43 -2.53
CA TRP A 239 15.19 19.20 -3.09
C TRP A 239 15.06 19.27 -4.63
N SER A 240 15.29 18.13 -5.28
CA SER A 240 14.98 17.93 -6.70
C SER A 240 14.59 16.48 -6.94
N LYS A 241 14.07 16.16 -8.13
CA LYS A 241 13.76 14.78 -8.54
C LYS A 241 14.97 13.85 -8.55
N ASN A 242 16.18 14.42 -8.63
CA ASN A 242 17.44 13.66 -8.62
C ASN A 242 17.99 13.48 -7.20
N CYS A 243 17.20 13.82 -6.18
CA CYS A 243 17.60 13.64 -4.79
C CYS A 243 17.69 12.16 -4.46
N GLU A 244 18.92 11.68 -4.35
CA GLU A 244 19.27 10.29 -4.12
C GLU A 244 20.37 10.19 -3.06
N PRO A 245 20.40 9.09 -2.29
CA PRO A 245 21.46 8.91 -1.32
C PRO A 245 22.79 8.64 -2.01
N VAL A 246 23.88 9.07 -1.39
CA VAL A 246 25.22 8.74 -1.89
C VAL A 246 25.39 7.23 -1.85
N LYS A 247 25.85 6.65 -2.97
CA LYS A 247 26.05 5.20 -3.06
C LYS A 247 27.02 4.74 -1.97
N PRO A 248 26.62 3.81 -1.08
CA PRO A 248 27.51 3.29 -0.07
C PRO A 248 28.65 2.51 -0.73
N PRO A 249 29.81 2.40 -0.07
CA PRO A 249 30.92 1.61 -0.59
C PRO A 249 30.60 0.11 -0.56
N ALA A 250 31.43 -0.66 -1.26
CA ALA A 250 31.28 -2.12 -1.33
C ALA A 250 31.29 -2.77 0.07
N CYS A 251 30.55 -3.88 0.17
CA CYS A 251 30.43 -4.72 1.36
C CYS A 251 31.79 -5.05 1.98
N GLY A 252 31.88 -4.99 3.32
CA GLY A 252 33.11 -5.29 4.06
C GLY A 252 34.19 -4.20 4.04
N SER A 253 33.99 -3.09 3.32
CA SER A 253 34.91 -1.96 3.36
C SER A 253 34.76 -1.17 4.68
N LYS A 254 35.89 -0.75 5.27
CA LYS A 254 35.91 0.23 6.39
C LYS A 254 35.87 1.69 5.89
N ASN A 255 35.56 1.87 4.60
CA ASN A 255 35.65 3.13 3.87
C ASN A 255 34.31 3.88 3.83
N PHE A 256 33.50 3.75 4.89
CA PHE A 256 32.34 4.59 5.11
C PHE A 256 32.41 5.28 6.47
N TYR A 257 31.61 6.31 6.60
CA TYR A 257 31.26 6.93 7.88
C TYR A 257 29.75 7.18 7.90
N TYR A 258 29.23 7.51 9.09
CA TYR A 258 27.86 7.97 9.23
C TYR A 258 27.85 9.49 9.36
N TYR A 259 27.04 10.16 8.55
CA TYR A 259 26.63 11.53 8.85
C TYR A 259 25.27 11.51 9.54
N LYS A 260 25.10 12.42 10.48
CA LYS A 260 23.95 12.49 11.37
C LYS A 260 22.96 13.53 10.86
N LEU A 261 21.68 13.15 10.86
CA LEU A 261 20.53 14.02 10.65
C LEU A 261 19.77 14.09 11.97
N GLU A 262 19.50 15.31 12.46
CA GLU A 262 18.71 15.54 13.67
C GLU A 262 17.31 16.00 13.32
N GLY A 263 16.32 15.64 14.14
CA GLY A 263 14.94 16.04 13.90
C GLY A 263 14.36 15.40 12.65
N VAL A 264 14.72 14.13 12.38
CA VAL A 264 14.18 13.36 11.25
C VAL A 264 13.60 12.05 11.71
N ASP A 265 12.43 11.71 11.19
CA ASP A 265 11.77 10.44 11.41
C ASP A 265 11.56 9.69 10.09
N HIS A 266 11.32 8.40 10.21
CA HIS A 266 11.05 7.50 9.08
C HIS A 266 9.78 6.70 9.38
N SER A 267 8.94 6.46 8.36
CA SER A 267 7.66 5.74 8.53
C SER A 267 7.81 4.40 9.26
N MET A 268 8.85 3.62 8.94
CA MET A 268 9.24 2.42 9.69
C MET A 268 9.38 2.63 11.21
N SER A 269 10.00 3.73 11.65
CA SER A 269 10.14 4.02 13.07
C SER A 269 8.78 4.36 13.69
N LYS A 270 8.00 5.21 13.01
CA LYS A 270 6.66 5.64 13.46
C LYS A 270 5.67 4.48 13.60
N TYR A 271 5.59 3.59 12.62
CA TYR A 271 4.53 2.57 12.57
C TYR A 271 4.99 1.14 12.91
N ALA A 272 6.26 0.80 12.67
CA ALA A 272 6.80 -0.50 13.05
C ALA A 272 7.43 -0.51 14.46
N GLY A 273 7.59 0.67 15.09
CA GLY A 273 8.03 0.84 16.47
C GLY A 273 9.52 0.55 16.74
N GLY A 274 10.27 0.11 15.73
CA GLY A 274 11.68 -0.23 15.83
C GLY A 274 11.98 -1.44 16.75
N SER A 275 13.23 -1.87 16.73
CA SER A 275 13.77 -2.90 17.63
C SER A 275 14.35 -2.27 18.90
N GLY A 276 14.34 -3.01 20.01
CA GLY A 276 14.93 -2.57 21.29
C GLY A 276 13.96 -2.56 22.46
N PRO A 277 14.38 -2.05 23.62
CA PRO A 277 15.49 -1.10 23.82
C PRO A 277 16.89 -1.62 23.47
N VAL A 278 17.71 -0.83 22.77
CA VAL A 278 19.14 -1.12 22.48
C VAL A 278 19.96 0.16 22.55
N LYS A 279 21.27 0.07 22.81
CA LYS A 279 22.15 1.24 22.75
C LYS A 279 22.37 1.70 21.30
N GLU A 280 22.57 3.00 21.12
CA GLU A 280 22.76 3.64 19.81
C GLU A 280 23.95 3.04 19.03
N ASP A 281 25.06 2.80 19.72
CA ASP A 281 26.26 2.18 19.16
C ASP A 281 26.02 0.73 18.68
N GLU A 282 25.17 -0.01 19.38
CA GLU A 282 24.74 -1.36 18.98
C GLU A 282 23.89 -1.34 17.72
N CYS A 283 22.98 -0.37 17.60
CA CYS A 283 22.21 -0.14 16.37
C CYS A 283 23.15 0.15 15.18
N GLY A 284 24.14 1.01 15.39
CA GLY A 284 25.17 1.33 14.40
C GLY A 284 26.01 0.11 14.01
N ARG A 285 26.40 -0.75 14.96
CA ARG A 285 27.10 -2.01 14.66
C ARG A 285 26.26 -2.94 13.81
N LYS A 286 24.97 -3.12 14.11
CA LYS A 286 24.04 -3.96 13.32
C LYS A 286 23.97 -3.49 11.87
N CYS A 287 23.79 -2.19 11.65
CA CYS A 287 23.82 -1.63 10.30
C CYS A 287 25.20 -1.75 9.64
N SER A 288 26.29 -1.59 10.40
CA SER A 288 27.65 -1.68 9.87
C SER A 288 28.02 -3.10 9.44
N SER A 289 27.51 -4.13 10.13
CA SER A 289 27.69 -5.54 9.78
C SER A 289 26.82 -5.98 8.60
N ASP A 290 25.74 -5.27 8.30
CA ASP A 290 24.87 -5.55 7.18
C ASP A 290 25.24 -4.73 5.95
N CYS A 291 25.68 -5.41 4.90
CA CYS A 291 26.12 -4.79 3.67
C CYS A 291 25.02 -4.14 2.85
N LYS A 292 23.75 -4.51 3.07
CA LYS A 292 22.61 -3.87 2.40
C LYS A 292 22.10 -2.67 3.18
N CYS A 293 22.49 -2.50 4.44
CA CYS A 293 22.06 -1.36 5.24
C CYS A 293 22.61 -0.06 4.66
N MET A 294 21.71 0.88 4.36
CA MET A 294 22.02 2.24 3.90
C MET A 294 22.16 3.22 5.08
N GLY A 295 21.53 2.93 6.20
CA GLY A 295 21.53 3.76 7.39
C GLY A 295 20.62 3.21 8.47
N TYR A 296 20.54 3.90 9.60
CA TYR A 296 19.62 3.55 10.66
C TYR A 296 19.00 4.79 11.29
N PHE A 297 17.77 4.63 11.77
CA PHE A 297 17.04 5.64 12.54
C PHE A 297 16.99 5.21 13.99
N TYR A 298 17.19 6.16 14.89
CA TYR A 298 17.26 5.90 16.31
C TYR A 298 16.45 6.96 17.07
N ASN A 299 15.62 6.52 18.00
CA ASN A 299 14.93 7.40 18.94
C ASN A 299 15.63 7.30 20.29
N LYS A 300 16.22 8.41 20.75
CA LYS A 300 17.05 8.45 21.96
C LYS A 300 16.26 8.30 23.26
N GLU A 301 15.01 8.74 23.28
CA GLU A 301 14.15 8.64 24.47
C GLU A 301 13.73 7.19 24.73
N THR A 302 13.30 6.49 23.68
CA THR A 302 12.79 5.13 23.77
C THR A 302 13.87 4.06 23.54
N SER A 303 15.07 4.48 23.14
CA SER A 303 16.19 3.59 22.76
C SER A 303 15.80 2.57 21.68
N LYS A 304 14.96 3.00 20.72
CA LYS A 304 14.48 2.18 19.61
C LYS A 304 15.32 2.39 18.36
N CYS A 305 15.59 1.30 17.65
CA CYS A 305 16.47 1.20 16.50
C CYS A 305 15.75 0.62 15.28
N SER A 306 15.81 1.34 14.15
CA SER A 306 15.25 0.92 12.86
C SER A 306 16.36 0.89 11.80
N ILE A 307 16.65 -0.29 11.27
CA ILE A 307 17.65 -0.49 10.19
C ILE A 307 16.97 -0.22 8.84
N ALA A 308 17.59 0.63 8.01
CA ALA A 308 17.05 1.04 6.72
C ALA A 308 17.89 0.49 5.56
N TYR A 309 17.22 -0.24 4.67
CA TYR A 309 17.77 -0.72 3.40
C TYR A 309 17.43 0.22 2.24
N ASP A 310 16.30 0.90 2.35
CA ASP A 310 15.91 2.04 1.53
C ASP A 310 15.72 3.23 2.48
N LEU A 311 16.29 4.39 2.14
CA LEU A 311 16.20 5.57 3.01
C LEU A 311 14.94 6.38 2.77
N GLN A 312 14.50 6.44 1.50
CA GLN A 312 13.18 6.92 1.12
C GLN A 312 12.86 8.33 1.70
N THR A 313 11.59 8.68 1.76
CA THR A 313 11.14 9.95 2.33
C THR A 313 11.36 9.96 3.83
N LEU A 314 12.05 10.99 4.31
CA LEU A 314 12.17 11.33 5.72
C LEU A 314 11.13 12.38 6.08
N THR A 315 10.53 12.27 7.25
CA THR A 315 9.67 13.32 7.81
C THR A 315 10.51 14.20 8.73
N LYS A 316 10.45 15.52 8.54
CA LYS A 316 11.03 16.47 9.50
C LYS A 316 10.15 16.51 10.75
N VAL A 317 10.78 16.39 11.93
CA VAL A 317 10.11 16.45 13.22
C VAL A 317 10.82 17.45 14.13
N SER A 318 10.05 18.11 15.00
CA SER A 318 10.60 19.08 15.96
C SER A 318 11.43 18.43 17.07
N ASN A 319 11.19 17.14 17.35
CA ASN A 319 11.91 16.42 18.40
C ASN A 319 13.31 15.98 17.93
N SER A 320 14.35 16.61 18.49
CA SER A 320 15.75 16.32 18.18
C SER A 320 16.24 14.95 18.69
N THR A 321 15.44 14.24 19.48
CA THR A 321 15.75 12.87 19.92
C THR A 321 15.54 11.83 18.82
N HIS A 322 14.81 12.18 17.76
CA HIS A 322 14.74 11.41 16.52
C HIS A 322 15.94 11.76 15.64
N VAL A 323 16.79 10.76 15.39
CA VAL A 323 18.02 10.93 14.63
C VAL A 323 18.17 9.87 13.55
N GLY A 324 18.67 10.28 12.39
CA GLY A 324 19.05 9.40 11.29
C GLY A 324 20.57 9.37 11.13
N TYR A 325 21.14 8.18 10.97
CA TYR A 325 22.56 7.97 10.69
C TYR A 325 22.70 7.30 9.33
N ILE A 326 23.25 8.03 8.38
CA ILE A 326 23.25 7.64 6.97
C ILE A 326 24.67 7.31 6.53
N LYS A 327 24.87 6.16 5.87
CA LYS A 327 26.18 5.76 5.38
C LYS A 327 26.59 6.66 4.21
N ALA A 328 27.84 7.13 4.25
CA ALA A 328 28.50 7.83 3.15
C ALA A 328 29.92 7.28 2.95
N PRO A 329 30.44 7.27 1.71
CA PRO A 329 31.83 6.89 1.46
C PRO A 329 32.80 7.90 2.08
N LYS A 330 33.90 7.42 2.65
CA LYS A 330 35.05 8.26 2.96
C LYS A 330 35.68 8.72 1.65
N LYS A 331 36.08 10.00 1.58
CA LYS A 331 36.84 10.53 0.45
C LYS A 331 38.25 9.95 0.42
#